data_AF-A0A847H3D6-F1
#
_entry.id   AF-A0A847H3D6-F1
#
_cell.length_a   1.000
_cell.length_b   1.000
_cell.length_c   1.000
_cell.angle_alpha   90.00
_cell.angle_beta   90.00
_cell.angle_gamma   90.00
#
_symmetry.space_group_name_H-M   'P 1'
#
loop_
_entity.id
_entity.type
_entity.pdbx_description
1 polymer ?
#
loop_
_entity_poly.entity_id
_entity_poly.type
_entity_poly.pdbx_seq_one_letter_code
_entity_poly.pdbx_strand_id
1 'polypeptide(L)'
;MELKQKYGANIYNSNMLEFKNVPKDILPWLEKVALENNCRIEKKEWISKYNSYVVYDYEPFCSDGFEISITISSTGKNYLKFIQYLYENKLKTIEFLKSCLIG
;
A
#
# COMPACT_ATOMS: atom_id res chain seq x y z
N MET A 1 24.70 31.48 20.03
CA MET A 1 24.37 30.59 18.89
C MET A 1 23.62 29.40 19.46
N GLU A 2 22.30 29.52 19.58
CA GLU A 2 21.43 28.44 20.07
C GLU A 2 20.56 27.97 18.91
N LEU A 3 20.91 26.84 18.32
CA LEU A 3 20.09 26.12 17.36
C LEU A 3 18.96 25.43 18.13
N LYS A 4 17.88 26.17 18.42
CA LYS A 4 16.60 25.55 18.77
C LYS A 4 16.04 24.89 17.51
N GLN A 5 16.37 23.61 17.32
CA GLN A 5 15.76 22.75 16.31
C GLN A 5 14.25 22.71 16.57
N LYS A 6 13.49 23.21 15.60
CA LYS A 6 12.02 23.15 15.58
C LYS A 6 11.59 21.69 15.43
N TYR A 7 11.43 20.99 16.55
CA TYR A 7 10.66 19.75 16.61
C TYR A 7 9.17 20.12 16.52
N GLY A 8 8.60 19.98 15.33
CA GLY A 8 7.14 20.08 15.16
C GLY A 8 6.72 20.76 13.88
N ALA A 9 6.86 20.07 12.74
CA ALA A 9 6.00 20.20 11.55
C ALA A 9 6.57 19.34 10.39
N ASN A 10 6.25 18.04 10.35
CA ASN A 10 6.26 17.20 9.11
C ASN A 10 5.83 15.74 9.38
N ILE A 11 4.73 15.49 10.11
CA ILE A 11 4.32 14.09 10.43
C ILE A 11 3.48 13.44 9.31
N TYR A 12 3.00 14.21 8.32
CA TYR A 12 2.44 13.67 7.10
C TYR A 12 3.46 13.82 5.98
N ASN A 13 4.20 12.75 5.68
CA ASN A 13 4.95 12.67 4.44
C ASN A 13 3.92 12.72 3.29
N SER A 14 3.62 13.92 2.80
CA SER A 14 2.52 14.14 1.85
C SER A 14 2.76 13.49 0.49
N ASN A 15 3.94 12.87 0.33
CA ASN A 15 4.45 12.16 -0.81
C ASN A 15 4.46 10.65 -0.60
N MET A 16 3.70 10.13 0.37
CA MET A 16 3.51 8.71 0.64
C MET A 16 2.03 8.36 0.70
N LEU A 17 1.69 7.16 0.24
CA LEU A 17 0.36 6.59 0.26
C LEU A 17 0.46 5.14 0.74
N GLU A 18 -0.35 4.80 1.74
CA GLU A 18 -0.43 3.46 2.31
C GLU A 18 -1.67 2.74 1.79
N PHE A 19 -1.48 1.55 1.23
CA PHE A 19 -2.54 0.62 0.87
C PHE A 19 -2.56 -0.48 1.91
N LYS A 20 -3.68 -0.59 2.64
CA LYS A 20 -3.91 -1.61 3.66
C LYS A 20 -4.74 -2.74 3.09
N ASN A 21 -4.57 -3.94 3.65
CA ASN A 21 -5.37 -5.13 3.33
C ASN A 21 -5.36 -5.46 1.83
N VAL A 22 -4.20 -5.32 1.19
CA VAL A 22 -4.04 -5.61 -0.22
C VAL A 22 -4.20 -7.11 -0.46
N PRO A 23 -5.13 -7.55 -1.33
CA PRO A 23 -5.22 -8.95 -1.72
C PRO A 23 -3.91 -9.44 -2.32
N LYS A 24 -3.43 -10.60 -1.86
CA LYS A 24 -2.16 -11.21 -2.32
C LYS A 24 -2.08 -11.32 -3.84
N ASP A 25 -3.20 -11.67 -4.48
CA ASP A 25 -3.27 -11.86 -5.94
C ASP A 25 -3.06 -10.57 -6.74
N ILE A 26 -3.39 -9.40 -6.17
CA ILE A 26 -3.23 -8.11 -6.85
C ILE A 26 -1.91 -7.42 -6.50
N LEU A 27 -1.19 -7.91 -5.47
CA LEU A 27 0.03 -7.30 -4.99
C LEU A 27 1.10 -7.18 -6.10
N PRO A 28 1.43 -8.23 -6.89
CA PRO A 28 2.42 -8.10 -7.96
C PRO A 28 2.01 -7.09 -9.03
N TRP A 29 0.70 -6.99 -9.31
CA TRP A 29 0.17 -5.99 -10.23
C TRP A 29 0.34 -4.58 -9.68
N LEU A 30 0.03 -4.35 -8.40
CA LEU A 30 0.18 -3.05 -7.76
C LEU A 30 1.65 -2.60 -7.72
N GLU A 31 2.57 -3.51 -7.38
CA GLU A 31 4.02 -3.24 -7.39
C GLU A 31 4.50 -2.82 -8.78
N LYS A 32 4.08 -3.55 -9.83
CA LYS A 32 4.42 -3.23 -11.22
C LYS A 32 3.87 -1.87 -11.65
N VAL A 33 2.59 -1.61 -11.42
CA VAL A 33 1.96 -0.34 -11.83
C VAL A 33 2.57 0.85 -11.09
N ALA A 34 2.94 0.70 -9.81
CA ALA A 34 3.65 1.73 -9.08
C ALA A 34 4.99 2.10 -9.73
N LEU A 35 5.80 1.10 -10.07
CA LEU A 35 7.09 1.30 -10.74
C LEU A 35 6.94 1.95 -12.12
N GLU A 36 5.93 1.56 -12.90
CA GLU A 36 5.65 2.12 -14.23
C GLU A 36 5.18 3.59 -14.20
N ASN A 37 4.69 4.08 -13.05
CA ASN A 37 4.11 5.42 -12.92
C ASN A 37 4.95 6.37 -12.05
N ASN A 38 6.28 6.20 -12.05
CA ASN A 38 7.22 7.04 -11.31
C ASN A 38 6.96 7.07 -9.78
N CYS A 39 6.51 5.94 -9.24
CA CYS A 39 6.41 5.73 -7.80
C CYS A 39 7.48 4.75 -7.32
N ARG A 40 7.77 4.79 -6.03
CA ARG A 40 8.70 3.90 -5.34
C ARG A 40 7.98 3.15 -4.24
N ILE A 41 8.29 1.87 -4.07
CA ILE A 41 7.82 1.08 -2.94
C ILE A 41 8.78 1.36 -1.77
N GLU A 42 8.26 1.91 -0.68
CA GLU A 42 9.03 2.21 0.52
C GLU A 42 8.99 1.05 1.51
N LYS A 43 7.82 0.42 1.62
CA LYS A 43 7.58 -0.61 2.63
C LYS A 43 6.56 -1.62 2.14
N LYS A 44 6.81 -2.89 2.44
CA LYS A 44 5.85 -3.98 2.30
C LYS A 44 5.86 -4.77 3.60
N GLU A 45 4.70 -4.92 4.22
CA GLU A 45 4.55 -5.54 5.52
C GLU A 45 3.46 -6.59 5.50
N TRP A 46 3.74 -7.69 6.19
CA TRP A 46 2.78 -8.73 6.53
C TRP A 46 2.44 -8.59 8.00
N ILE A 47 1.25 -8.07 8.29
CA ILE A 47 0.77 -7.78 9.64
C ILE A 47 -0.17 -8.90 10.07
N SER A 48 0.06 -9.52 11.22
CA SER A 48 -0.81 -10.59 11.70
C SER A 48 -2.22 -10.06 11.98
N LYS A 49 -3.23 -10.81 11.51
CA LYS A 49 -4.66 -10.56 11.79
C LYS A 49 -5.01 -10.67 13.28
N TYR A 50 -4.20 -11.41 14.03
CA TYR A 50 -4.49 -11.76 15.44
C TYR A 50 -3.67 -10.93 16.43
N ASN A 51 -2.52 -10.39 16.01
CA ASN A 51 -1.63 -9.65 16.89
C ASN A 51 -0.87 -8.58 16.10
N SER A 52 -1.22 -7.31 16.30
CA SER A 52 -0.61 -6.17 15.60
C SER A 52 0.88 -5.97 15.89
N TYR A 53 1.44 -6.59 16.93
CA TYR A 53 2.88 -6.58 17.21
C TYR A 53 3.67 -7.56 16.32
N VAL A 54 3.00 -8.50 15.66
CA VAL A 54 3.63 -9.48 14.78
C VAL A 54 3.60 -8.95 13.35
N VAL A 55 4.75 -8.47 12.89
CA VAL A 55 4.94 -7.87 11.56
C VAL A 55 6.20 -8.43 10.92
N TYR A 56 6.09 -8.83 9.65
CA TYR A 56 7.22 -9.26 8.83
C TYR A 56 7.40 -8.33 7.63
N ASP A 57 8.65 -8.05 7.26
CA ASP A 57 9.05 -7.36 6.04
C ASP A 57 9.24 -8.32 4.84
N TYR A 58 9.07 -9.62 5.08
CA TYR A 58 9.07 -10.69 4.09
C TYR A 58 7.79 -11.52 4.18
N GLU A 59 7.51 -12.32 3.15
CA GLU A 59 6.34 -13.21 3.12
C GLU A 59 6.49 -14.38 4.12
N PRO A 60 5.61 -14.50 5.14
CA PRO A 60 5.66 -15.59 6.10
C PRO A 60 5.18 -16.91 5.47
N PHE A 61 5.69 -18.04 5.97
CA PHE A 61 5.33 -19.39 5.47
C PHE A 61 3.81 -19.67 5.49
N CYS A 62 3.11 -19.19 6.51
CA CYS A 62 1.65 -19.27 6.61
C CYS A 62 1.04 -17.88 6.39
N SER A 63 0.93 -17.46 5.13
CA SER A 63 0.47 -16.11 4.77
C SER A 63 -1.01 -15.83 5.05
N ASP A 64 -1.84 -16.86 5.24
CA ASP A 64 -3.30 -16.71 5.39
C ASP A 64 -3.70 -15.97 6.68
N GLY A 65 -2.86 -16.04 7.72
CA GLY A 65 -3.05 -15.33 8.98
C GLY A 65 -2.63 -13.87 8.97
N PHE A 66 -2.19 -13.35 7.82
CA PHE A 66 -1.61 -12.02 7.69
C PHE A 66 -2.38 -11.15 6.70
N GLU A 67 -2.35 -9.85 6.95
CA GLU A 67 -2.79 -8.78 6.05
C GLU A 67 -1.56 -8.11 5.45
N ILE A 68 -1.66 -7.75 4.17
CA ILE A 68 -0.55 -7.14 3.44
C ILE A 68 -0.80 -5.63 3.39
N SER A 69 0.18 -4.86 3.87
CA SER A 69 0.21 -3.41 3.75
C SER A 69 1.41 -2.99 2.91
N ILE A 70 1.20 -2.11 1.93
CA ILE A 70 2.26 -1.56 1.09
C ILE A 70 2.23 -0.03 1.14
N THR A 71 3.40 0.57 1.36
CA THR A 71 3.59 2.01 1.34
C THR A 71 4.33 2.40 0.07
N ILE A 72 3.72 3.28 -0.71
CA ILE A 72 4.24 3.78 -1.98
C ILE A 72 4.51 5.27 -1.84
N SER A 73 5.68 5.73 -2.28
CA SER A 73 6.04 7.14 -2.37
C SER A 73 6.15 7.61 -3.82
N SER A 74 6.06 8.92 -4.04
CA SER A 74 6.39 9.53 -5.33
C SER A 74 6.87 10.97 -5.13
N THR A 75 7.53 11.53 -6.14
CA THR A 75 7.94 12.93 -6.16
C THR A 75 6.75 13.89 -6.20
N GLY A 76 5.60 13.44 -6.70
CA GLY A 76 4.39 14.24 -6.84
C GLY A 76 3.12 13.52 -6.38
N LYS A 77 2.25 14.25 -5.68
CA LYS A 77 0.94 13.75 -5.22
C LYS A 77 0.04 13.24 -6.34
N ASN A 78 0.17 13.79 -7.55
CA ASN A 78 -0.66 13.42 -8.68
C ASN A 78 -0.41 11.96 -9.10
N TYR A 79 0.84 11.49 -9.05
CA TYR A 79 1.18 10.10 -9.33
C TYR A 79 0.55 9.17 -8.29
N LEU A 80 0.61 9.52 -7.01
CA LEU A 80 -0.03 8.74 -5.95
C LEU A 80 -1.56 8.67 -6.10
N LYS A 81 -2.20 9.82 -6.39
CA LYS A 81 -3.64 9.86 -6.67
C LYS A 81 -4.03 9.00 -7.88
N PHE A 82 -3.19 9.00 -8.91
CA PHE A 82 -3.43 8.18 -10.09
C PHE A 82 -3.31 6.68 -9.78
N ILE A 83 -2.28 6.26 -9.04
CA ILE A 83 -2.17 4.87 -8.56
C ILE A 83 -3.37 4.48 -7.70
N GLN A 84 -3.80 5.36 -6.79
CA GLN A 84 -4.98 5.13 -5.97
C GLN A 84 -6.22 4.89 -6.83
N TYR A 85 -6.45 5.73 -7.84
CA TYR A 85 -7.56 5.57 -8.78
C TYR A 85 -7.50 4.24 -9.53
N LEU A 86 -6.33 3.85 -10.04
CA LEU A 86 -6.15 2.57 -10.73
C LEU A 86 -6.44 1.38 -9.80
N TYR A 87 -5.97 1.44 -8.56
CA TYR A 87 -6.21 0.42 -7.54
C TYR A 87 -7.70 0.25 -7.24
N GLU A 88 -8.40 1.36 -6.97
CA GLU A 88 -9.84 1.34 -6.68
C GLU A 88 -10.64 0.81 -7.87
N ASN A 89 -10.29 1.21 -9.11
CA ASN A 89 -10.93 0.68 -10.31
C ASN A 89 -10.72 -0.82 -10.47
N LYS A 90 -9.50 -1.30 -10.25
CA LYS A 90 -9.17 -2.74 -10.34
C LYS A 90 -10.02 -3.54 -9.36
N LEU A 91 -10.15 -3.07 -8.11
CA LEU A 91 -10.99 -3.72 -7.10
C LEU A 91 -12.46 -3.74 -7.51
N LYS A 92 -13.01 -2.61 -7.96
CA LYS A 92 -14.39 -2.52 -8.46
C LYS A 92 -14.64 -3.49 -9.62
N THR A 93 -13.70 -3.62 -10.55
CA THR A 93 -13.81 -4.59 -11.65
C THR A 93 -13.81 -6.02 -11.15
N ILE A 94 -12.94 -6.37 -10.19
CA ILE A 94 -12.92 -7.72 -9.60
C ILE A 94 -14.24 -8.01 -8.89
N GLU A 95 -14.76 -7.06 -8.11
CA GLU A 95 -16.04 -7.20 -7.41
C GLU A 95 -17.21 -7.38 -8.38
N PHE A 96 -17.25 -6.57 -9.44
CA PHE A 96 -18.24 -6.70 -10.51
C PHE A 96 -18.19 -8.10 -11.16
N LEU A 97 -16.99 -8.56 -11.54
CA LEU A 97 -16.83 -9.90 -12.15
C LEU A 97 -17.26 -11.02 -11.19
N LYS A 98 -16.96 -10.90 -9.89
CA LYS A 98 -17.44 -11.86 -8.88
C LYS A 98 -18.96 -11.89 -8.80
N SER A 99 -19.62 -10.74 -8.90
CA SER A 99 -21.09 -10.68 -8.90
C SER A 99 -21.70 -11.39 -10.11
N CYS A 100 -21.03 -11.32 -11.27
CA CYS A 100 -21.48 -12.01 -12.49
C CYS A 100 -21.33 -13.54 -12.42
N LEU A 101 -20.48 -14.08 -11.55
CA LEU A 101 -20.28 -15.53 -11.38
C LEU A 101 -21.30 -16.15 -10.41
N ILE A 102 -21.96 -15.32 -9.61
CA ILE A 102 -22.93 -15.74 -8.58
C ILE A 102 -24.37 -15.71 -9.13
N GLY A 103 -24.60 -15.01 -10.26
CA GLY A 103 -25.87 -15.01 -10.99
C GLY A 103 -25.96 -16.14 -12.00
#